data_AF-A0A7X9HWL1-F1
#
_entry.id   AF-A0A7X9HWL1-F1
#
_cell.length_a   1.000
_cell.length_b   1.000
_cell.length_c   1.000
_cell.angle_alpha   90.00
_cell.angle_beta   90.00
_cell.angle_gamma   90.00
#
_symmetry.space_group_name_H-M   'P 1'
#
loop_
_entity.id
_entity.type
_entity.pdbx_description
1 polymer ?
#
loop_
_entity_poly.entity_id
_entity_poly.type
_entity_poly.pdbx_seq_one_letter_code
_entity_poly.pdbx_strand_id
1 'polypeptide(L)'
;MEKQWTIYRTIKGYERYEISIHGQVRNRITKRVLKPFLIGAGYEAVILSDKNKVKKTLYVHQLVAKAFINNPGLPEINHIDEVKTNNHISNLEWCTRAYNCRYGTRGQRISRSRKRTEALARL
;
A
#
# COMPACT_ATOMS: atom_id res chain seq x y z
N MET A 1 -6.50 22.09 -0.07
CA MET A 1 -7.42 22.17 -1.22
C MET A 1 -7.47 20.80 -1.88
N GLU A 2 -8.61 20.11 -1.83
CA GLU A 2 -8.78 18.84 -2.56
C GLU A 2 -8.66 19.15 -4.07
N LYS A 3 -7.73 18.48 -4.77
CA LYS A 3 -7.62 18.60 -6.22
C LYS A 3 -8.96 18.11 -6.83
N GLN A 4 -9.51 18.88 -7.77
CA GLN A 4 -10.85 18.77 -8.38
C GLN A 4 -11.20 17.38 -8.98
N TRP A 5 -10.31 16.38 -8.91
CA TRP A 5 -10.46 15.05 -9.52
C TRP A 5 -10.07 13.90 -8.57
N THR A 6 -10.46 13.99 -7.29
CA THR A 6 -10.22 12.89 -6.33
C THR A 6 -11.44 11.97 -6.24
N ILE A 7 -11.32 10.76 -6.80
CA ILE A 7 -12.37 9.75 -6.72
C ILE A 7 -12.18 8.91 -5.45
N TYR A 8 -13.26 8.73 -4.68
CA TYR A 8 -13.31 7.84 -3.52
C TYR A 8 -14.19 6.62 -3.80
N ARG A 9 -13.81 5.48 -3.21
CA ARG A 9 -14.62 4.25 -3.20
C ARG A 9 -14.73 3.69 -1.79
N THR A 10 -15.90 3.13 -1.45
CA THR A 10 -16.10 2.44 -0.17
C THR A 10 -15.18 1.23 -0.07
N ILE A 11 -14.58 1.03 1.10
CA ILE A 11 -13.74 -0.12 1.38
C ILE A 11 -14.63 -1.32 1.74
N LYS A 12 -14.60 -2.39 0.93
CA LYS A 12 -15.37 -3.62 1.17
C LYS A 12 -15.01 -4.25 2.52
N GLY A 13 -16.01 -4.56 3.35
CA GLY A 13 -15.84 -5.08 4.70
C GLY A 13 -15.58 -4.01 5.77
N TYR A 14 -15.45 -2.74 5.35
CA TYR A 14 -15.19 -1.59 6.21
C TYR A 14 -16.05 -0.42 5.76
N GLU A 15 -17.36 -0.62 5.72
CA GLU A 15 -18.34 0.27 5.11
C GLU A 15 -18.47 1.61 5.83
N ARG A 16 -17.70 1.94 6.87
CA ARG A 16 -17.62 3.31 7.43
C ARG A 16 -16.54 4.16 6.77
N TYR A 17 -15.71 3.55 5.93
CA TYR A 17 -14.52 4.16 5.38
C TYR A 17 -14.54 4.13 3.86
N GLU A 18 -13.87 5.11 3.27
CA GLU A 18 -13.64 5.19 1.84
C GLU A 18 -12.17 5.52 1.58
N ILE A 19 -11.68 5.09 0.42
CA ILE A 19 -10.30 5.31 -0.02
C ILE A 19 -10.29 6.01 -1.37
N SER A 20 -9.36 6.96 -1.52
CA SER A 20 -9.15 7.68 -2.77
C SER A 20 -8.18 6.96 -3.72
N ILE A 21 -8.16 7.39 -4.99
CA ILE A 21 -7.12 7.02 -5.96
C ILE A 21 -5.69 7.41 -5.53
N HIS A 22 -5.53 8.32 -4.56
CA HIS A 22 -4.23 8.74 -4.01
C HIS A 22 -3.82 7.96 -2.75
N GLY A 23 -4.62 6.98 -2.31
CA GLY A 23 -4.35 6.25 -1.06
C GLY A 23 -4.83 6.95 0.22
N GLN A 24 -5.47 8.12 0.11
CA GLN A 24 -6.08 8.76 1.28
C GLN A 24 -7.29 7.96 1.77
N VAL A 25 -7.24 7.50 3.02
CA VAL A 25 -8.36 6.82 3.69
C VAL A 25 -9.08 7.82 4.60
N ARG A 26 -10.41 7.86 4.54
CA ARG A 26 -11.22 8.72 5.41
C ARG A 26 -12.49 8.02 5.89
N ASN A 27 -13.04 8.51 6.99
CA ASN A 27 -14.40 8.16 7.38
C ASN A 27 -15.39 8.75 6.37
N ARG A 28 -16.33 7.95 5.86
CA ARG A 28 -17.26 8.42 4.82
C ARG A 28 -18.27 9.44 5.34
N ILE A 29 -18.65 9.37 6.62
CA ILE A 29 -19.65 10.25 7.24
C ILE A 29 -18.97 11.53 7.73
N THR A 30 -17.98 11.41 8.62
CA THR A 30 -17.34 12.58 9.23
C THR A 30 -16.31 13.25 8.33
N LYS A 31 -15.98 12.62 7.18
CA LYS A 31 -14.95 13.05 6.23
C LYS A 31 -13.54 13.20 6.82
N ARG A 32 -13.35 12.85 8.09
CA ARG A 32 -12.05 12.85 8.76
C ARG A 32 -11.10 11.88 8.06
N VAL A 33 -9.98 12.43 7.61
CA VAL A 33 -8.86 11.67 7.03
C VAL A 33 -8.11 10.94 8.15
N LEU A 34 -7.82 9.67 7.93
CA LEU A 34 -7.00 8.86 8.82
C LEU A 34 -5.53 9.11 8.50
N LYS A 35 -4.71 9.32 9.54
CA LYS A 35 -3.26 9.42 9.39
C LYS A 35 -2.68 8.01 9.24
N PRO A 36 -2.04 7.66 8.10
CA PRO A 36 -1.36 6.38 7.97
C PRO A 36 -0.11 6.35 8.84
N PHE A 37 0.37 5.15 9.13
CA PHE A 37 1.65 4.89 9.77
C PHE A 37 2.44 3.85 8.98
N LEU A 38 3.76 3.88 9.12
CA LEU A 38 4.63 2.94 8.42
C LEU A 38 4.75 1.63 9.21
N ILE A 39 4.66 0.50 8.50
CA ILE A 39 4.88 -0.83 9.07
C ILE A 39 5.79 -1.68 8.18
N GLY A 40 6.40 -2.68 8.81
CA GLY A 40 7.31 -3.61 8.15
C GLY A 40 8.44 -2.88 7.44
N ALA A 41 8.64 -3.18 6.16
CA ALA A 41 9.70 -2.60 5.34
C ALA A 41 9.38 -1.21 4.78
N GLY A 42 8.55 -0.41 5.46
CA GLY A 42 8.22 0.97 5.08
C GLY A 42 6.91 1.13 4.28
N TYR A 43 5.95 0.23 4.43
CA TYR A 43 4.63 0.36 3.79
C TYR A 43 3.67 1.17 4.68
N GLU A 44 2.85 2.02 4.07
CA GLU A 44 1.77 2.70 4.79
C GLU A 44 0.61 1.76 5.13
N ALA A 45 0.10 1.88 6.35
CA ALA A 45 -1.05 1.17 6.86
C ALA A 45 -1.98 2.07 7.68
N VAL A 46 -3.23 1.62 7.83
CA VAL A 46 -4.27 2.23 8.67
C VAL A 46 -4.95 1.16 9.51
N ILE A 47 -5.53 1.56 10.64
CA ILE A 47 -6.37 0.67 11.46
C ILE A 47 -7.83 1.01 11.18
N LEU A 48 -8.57 0.05 10.64
CA LEU A 48 -10.00 0.18 10.37
C LEU A 48 -10.82 -0.74 11.28
N SER A 49 -12.03 -0.29 11.62
CA SER A 49 -13.01 -1.07 12.37
C SER A 49 -14.10 -1.61 11.45
N ASP A 50 -14.37 -2.90 11.47
CA ASP A 50 -15.50 -3.46 10.72
C ASP A 50 -16.86 -3.12 11.37
N LYS A 51 -17.95 -3.67 10.82
CA LYS A 51 -19.32 -3.50 11.35
C LYS A 51 -19.48 -4.00 12.80
N ASN A 52 -18.69 -4.98 13.20
CA ASN A 52 -18.69 -5.58 14.54
C ASN A 52 -17.69 -4.89 15.49
N LYS A 53 -17.15 -3.73 15.08
CA LYS A 53 -16.14 -2.95 15.83
C LYS A 53 -14.79 -3.66 16.00
N VAL A 54 -14.55 -4.76 15.31
CA VAL A 54 -13.24 -5.43 15.31
C VAL A 54 -12.26 -4.58 14.51
N LYS A 55 -11.12 -4.24 15.12
CA LYS A 55 -10.07 -3.44 14.51
C LYS A 55 -9.06 -4.32 13.81
N LYS A 56 -8.65 -3.93 12.59
CA LYS A 56 -7.56 -4.59 11.85
C LYS A 56 -6.64 -3.57 11.19
N THR A 57 -5.35 -3.89 11.18
CA THR A 57 -4.34 -3.15 10.42
C THR A 57 -4.39 -3.57 8.95
N LEU A 58 -4.49 -2.60 8.05
CA LEU A 58 -4.62 -2.83 6.61
C LEU A 58 -3.64 -1.94 5.86
N TYR A 59 -2.99 -2.51 4.85
CA TYR A 59 -2.06 -1.78 3.99
C TYR A 59 -2.78 -0.87 3.00
N VAL A 60 -2.32 0.38 2.89
CA VAL A 60 -2.96 1.39 2.04
C VAL A 60 -2.93 1.00 0.56
N HIS A 61 -1.77 0.57 0.02
CA HIS A 61 -1.67 0.12 -1.37
C HIS A 61 -2.65 -1.01 -1.71
N GLN A 62 -2.86 -1.95 -0.79
CA GLN A 62 -3.82 -3.05 -1.01
C GLN A 62 -5.25 -2.56 -1.07
N LEU A 63 -5.60 -1.59 -0.22
CA LEU A 63 -6.92 -0.98 -0.23
C LEU A 63 -7.16 -0.23 -1.55
N VAL A 64 -6.18 0.49 -2.09
CA VAL A 64 -6.29 1.19 -3.37
C VAL A 64 -6.48 0.18 -4.50
N ALA A 65 -5.57 -0.79 -4.62
CA ALA A 65 -5.63 -1.78 -5.70
C ALA A 65 -6.95 -2.56 -5.69
N LYS A 66 -7.41 -3.03 -4.51
CA LYS A 66 -8.70 -3.74 -4.37
C LYS A 66 -9.91 -2.87 -4.71
N ALA A 67 -9.83 -1.56 -4.51
CA ALA A 67 -10.93 -0.66 -4.78
C ALA A 67 -11.02 -0.23 -6.25
N PHE A 68 -9.88 -0.10 -6.94
CA PHE A 68 -9.82 0.56 -8.24
C PHE A 68 -9.20 -0.27 -9.38
N ILE A 69 -8.48 -1.35 -9.09
CA ILE A 69 -7.76 -2.14 -10.09
C ILE A 69 -8.34 -3.56 -10.12
N ASN A 70 -8.90 -3.95 -11.26
CA ASN A 70 -9.42 -5.30 -11.43
C ASN A 70 -8.29 -6.32 -11.23
N ASN A 71 -8.49 -7.31 -10.36
CA ASN A 71 -7.48 -8.33 -10.12
C ASN A 71 -7.61 -9.45 -11.15
N PRO A 72 -6.62 -9.69 -12.03
CA PRO A 72 -6.64 -10.79 -13.00
C PRO A 72 -6.35 -12.18 -12.38
N GLY A 73 -6.51 -12.35 -11.05
CA GLY A 73 -6.21 -13.59 -10.34
C GLY A 73 -4.76 -13.68 -9.82
N LEU A 74 -4.10 -12.53 -9.66
CA LEU A 74 -2.72 -12.45 -9.18
C LEU A 74 -2.65 -12.18 -7.67
N PRO A 75 -1.61 -12.70 -6.99
CA PRO A 75 -1.56 -12.72 -5.53
C PRO A 75 -1.01 -11.43 -4.89
N GLU A 76 -0.18 -10.67 -5.60
CA GLU A 76 0.59 -9.56 -5.02
C GLU A 76 0.34 -8.24 -5.73
N ILE A 77 0.65 -7.14 -5.04
CA ILE A 77 0.61 -5.79 -5.60
C ILE A 77 2.04 -5.23 -5.57
N ASN A 78 2.49 -4.73 -6.72
CA ASN A 78 3.77 -4.07 -6.89
C ASN A 78 3.59 -2.56 -6.90
N HIS A 79 4.62 -1.84 -6.42
CA HIS A 79 4.79 -0.40 -6.60
C HIS A 79 5.77 -0.17 -7.76
N ILE A 80 5.28 0.39 -8.87
CA ILE A 80 6.03 0.54 -10.13
C ILE A 80 7.29 1.40 -9.94
N ASP A 81 7.21 2.46 -9.15
CA ASP A 81 8.36 3.33 -8.84
C ASP A 81 9.26 2.84 -7.69
N GLU A 82 8.94 1.67 -7.11
CA GLU A 82 9.59 1.11 -5.92
C GLU A 82 9.48 1.96 -4.63
N VAL A 83 8.63 2.99 -4.61
CA VAL A 83 8.35 3.88 -3.46
C VAL A 83 7.07 3.43 -2.76
N LYS A 84 7.23 2.77 -1.61
CA LYS A 84 6.14 2.12 -0.85
C LYS A 84 5.09 3.07 -0.25
N THR A 85 5.40 4.35 -0.20
CA THR A 85 4.49 5.42 0.25
C THR A 85 3.74 6.06 -0.92
N ASN A 86 4.14 5.83 -2.17
CA ASN A 86 3.41 6.30 -3.33
C ASN A 86 2.26 5.33 -3.64
N ASN A 87 1.15 5.51 -2.93
CA ASN A 87 -0.05 4.67 -3.06
C ASN A 87 -1.03 5.13 -4.15
N HIS A 88 -0.58 5.94 -5.12
CA HIS A 88 -1.43 6.36 -6.22
C HIS A 88 -1.82 5.16 -7.09
N ILE A 89 -3.07 5.11 -7.56
CA ILE A 89 -3.59 4.02 -8.40
C ILE A 89 -2.69 3.71 -9.60
N SER A 90 -2.15 4.73 -10.27
CA SER A 90 -1.31 4.54 -11.47
C SER A 90 0.08 3.97 -11.15
N ASN A 91 0.46 3.93 -9.87
CA ASN A 91 1.73 3.37 -9.40
C ASN A 91 1.60 1.93 -8.90
N LEU A 92 0.38 1.36 -8.92
CA LEU A 92 0.10 0.04 -8.39
C LEU A 92 -0.29 -0.91 -9.52
N GLU A 93 0.23 -2.14 -9.46
CA GLU A 93 -0.15 -3.21 -10.39
C GLU A 93 -0.27 -4.54 -9.66
N TRP A 94 -1.23 -5.37 -10.07
CA TRP A 94 -1.29 -6.77 -9.64
C TRP A 94 -0.20 -7.57 -10.35
N CYS A 95 0.55 -8.39 -9.61
CA CYS A 95 1.69 -9.13 -10.14
C CYS A 95 1.85 -10.51 -9.48
N THR A 96 2.67 -11.37 -10.09
CA THR A 96 3.11 -12.61 -9.45
C THR A 96 4.23 -12.32 -8.46
N ARG A 97 4.36 -13.21 -7.46
CA ARG A 97 5.49 -13.18 -6.52
C ARG A 97 6.85 -13.24 -7.22
N ALA A 98 6.99 -14.06 -8.25
CA ALA A 98 8.24 -14.20 -9.01
C ALA A 98 8.61 -12.89 -9.72
N TYR A 99 7.64 -12.20 -10.31
CA TYR A 99 7.83 -10.89 -10.91
C TYR A 99 8.27 -9.86 -9.87
N ASN A 100 7.50 -9.72 -8.78
CA ASN A 100 7.78 -8.75 -7.71
C ASN A 100 9.18 -8.96 -7.09
N CYS A 101 9.60 -10.22 -6.99
CA CYS A 101 10.95 -10.58 -6.54
C CYS A 101 12.08 -10.05 -7.42
N ARG A 102 11.84 -9.99 -8.73
CA ARG A 102 12.85 -9.61 -9.75
C ARG A 102 12.70 -8.16 -10.20
N TYR A 103 11.63 -7.50 -9.81
CA TYR A 103 11.29 -6.17 -10.27
C TYR A 103 12.29 -5.09 -9.80
N GLY A 104 12.54 -4.14 -10.70
CA GLY A 104 13.33 -2.93 -10.45
C GLY A 104 14.72 -3.22 -9.88
N THR A 105 15.07 -2.47 -8.84
CA THR A 105 16.37 -2.48 -8.20
C THR A 105 16.46 -3.46 -7.02
N ARG A 106 15.44 -4.27 -6.76
CA ARG A 106 15.40 -5.19 -5.59
C ARG A 106 16.64 -6.07 -5.48
N GLY A 107 17.06 -6.71 -6.58
CA GLY A 107 18.26 -7.56 -6.60
C GLY A 107 19.54 -6.79 -6.26
N GLN A 108 19.68 -5.58 -6.80
CA GLN A 108 20.83 -4.70 -6.54
C GLN A 108 20.84 -4.24 -5.07
N ARG A 109 19.69 -3.86 -4.52
CA ARG A 109 19.54 -3.44 -3.11
C ARG A 109 19.90 -4.57 -2.14
N ILE A 110 19.45 -5.80 -2.42
CA ILE A 110 19.79 -6.98 -1.61
C ILE A 110 21.31 -7.23 -1.66
N SER A 111 21.91 -7.20 -2.84
CA SER A 111 23.37 -7.40 -3.00
C SER A 111 24.17 -6.34 -2.23
N ARG A 112 23.79 -5.06 -2.34
CA ARG A 112 24.43 -3.95 -1.60
C ARG A 112 24.31 -4.12 -0.09
N SER A 113 23.13 -4.49 0.40
CA SER A 113 22.89 -4.73 1.83
C SER A 113 23.79 -5.85 2.36
N ARG A 114 23.88 -6.98 1.64
CA ARG A 114 24.72 -8.12 2.03
C ARG A 114 26.19 -7.74 2.16
N LYS A 115 26.74 -7.03 1.15
CA LYS A 115 28.12 -6.53 1.18
C LYS A 115 28.39 -5.62 2.38
N ARG A 116 27.43 -4.75 2.74
CA ARG A 116 27.54 -3.87 3.91
C ARG A 116 27.59 -4.66 5.22
N THR A 117 26.73 -5.66 5.39
CA THR A 117 26.74 -6.52 6.59
C THR A 117 28.05 -7.29 6.71
N GLU A 118 28.55 -7.87 5.62
CA GLU A 118 29.84 -8.57 5.59
C GLU A 118 31.02 -7.66 5.96
N ALA A 119 31.00 -6.39 5.51
CA ALA A 119 32.03 -5.42 5.86
C ALA A 119 32.00 -5.04 7.36
N LEU A 120 30.81 -4.88 7.94
CA LEU A 120 30.65 -4.55 9.37
C LEU A 120 31.06 -5.72 10.28
N ALA A 121 30.84 -6.96 9.85
CA ALA A 121 31.21 -8.15 10.64
C ALA A 121 32.72 -8.46 10.64
N ARG A 122 33.53 -7.73 9.87
CA ARG A 122 34.99 -7.86 9.79
C ARG A 122 35.74 -6.81 10.61
N LEU A 123 35.02 -5.91 11.28
CA LEU A 123 35.52 -4.91 12.22
C LEU A 123 35.30 -5.40 13.65
#